data_AF-A0AA36M7A2-F1
#
_entry.id   AF-A0AA36M7A2-F1
#
_cell.length_a   1.000
_cell.length_b   1.000
_cell.length_c   1.000
_cell.angle_alpha   90.00
_cell.angle_beta   90.00
_cell.angle_gamma   90.00
#
_symmetry.space_group_name_H-M   'P 1'
#
loop_
_entity.id
_entity.type
_entity.pdbx_description
1 polymer ?
#
loop_
_entity_poly.entity_id
_entity_poly.type
_entity_poly.pdbx_seq_one_letter_code
_entity_poly.pdbx_strand_id
1 'polypeptide(L)'
;MLLYDFFGCLRKSKTVQDIFWNSRLWLGNVMFGAGNYTTYVRCIGITLISVHRYVTIVQCRTKLEKLLDSIPSFVLVMLQWCVALVMVAPIMRSLDVTFNKKDMELVIPQHLAALANLISFISAMVLFLISILCYILLLIHVSRASINRVKRQETRLAIQVTAPIFGLLLVFIYNIGQHFLRQIAWDTFLFSWTEMFPINNLVMSCAPVWTYFFFNTDLRRRVMALLTIRRQKTGAEMMQQRQHSSWN
;
A
#
# COMPACT_ATOMS: atom_id res chain seq x y z
N MET A 1 -7.09 -7.02 -1.90
CA MET A 1 -6.59 -8.36 -2.27
C MET A 1 -6.95 -9.39 -1.21
N LEU A 2 -6.40 -9.36 0.01
CA LEU A 2 -6.77 -10.32 1.08
C LEU A 2 -8.29 -10.44 1.34
N LEU A 3 -9.04 -9.33 1.38
CA LEU A 3 -10.51 -9.37 1.49
C LEU A 3 -11.18 -9.99 0.26
N TYR A 4 -10.67 -9.72 -0.94
CA TYR A 4 -11.19 -10.28 -2.20
C TYR A 4 -10.93 -11.78 -2.30
N ASP A 5 -9.72 -12.22 -1.95
CA ASP A 5 -9.34 -13.62 -1.94
C ASP A 5 -10.05 -14.38 -0.81
N PHE A 6 -10.21 -13.76 0.37
CA PHE A 6 -10.96 -14.32 1.50
C PHE A 6 -12.45 -14.50 1.17
N PHE A 7 -13.10 -13.50 0.57
CA PHE A 7 -14.48 -13.64 0.10
C PHE A 7 -14.60 -14.60 -1.10
N GLY A 8 -13.57 -14.69 -1.95
CA GLY A 8 -13.45 -15.72 -2.98
C GLY A 8 -13.36 -17.15 -2.43
N CYS A 9 -12.72 -17.34 -1.27
CA CYS A 9 -12.69 -18.60 -0.55
C CYS A 9 -14.02 -18.92 0.14
N LEU A 10 -14.64 -17.94 0.81
CA LEU A 10 -15.97 -18.08 1.41
C LEU A 10 -17.03 -18.44 0.36
N ARG A 11 -16.88 -17.91 -0.86
CA ARG A 11 -17.69 -18.22 -2.06
C ARG A 11 -17.66 -19.71 -2.48
N LYS A 12 -16.55 -20.43 -2.27
CA LYS A 12 -16.43 -21.86 -2.67
C LYS A 12 -17.00 -22.81 -1.63
N SER A 13 -17.31 -22.32 -0.43
CA SER A 13 -17.92 -23.12 0.62
C SER A 13 -19.44 -23.19 0.41
N LYS A 14 -19.95 -24.38 0.08
CA LYS A 14 -21.40 -24.62 -0.11
C LYS A 14 -22.24 -24.18 1.10
N THR A 15 -21.66 -24.17 2.30
CA THR A 15 -22.35 -23.81 3.55
C THR A 15 -22.51 -22.30 3.74
N VAL A 16 -21.67 -21.48 3.11
CA VAL A 16 -21.65 -20.01 3.32
C VAL A 16 -22.23 -19.25 2.13
N GLN A 17 -22.56 -19.96 1.04
CA GLN A 17 -23.12 -19.38 -0.18
C GLN A 17 -24.42 -18.61 0.07
N ASP A 18 -25.34 -19.15 0.87
CA ASP A 18 -26.63 -18.49 1.13
C ASP A 18 -26.45 -17.21 1.97
N ILE A 19 -25.56 -17.25 2.97
CA ILE A 19 -25.20 -16.08 3.80
C ILE A 19 -24.53 -15.00 2.94
N PHE A 20 -23.66 -15.40 2.01
CA PHE A 20 -23.00 -14.50 1.07
C PHE A 20 -24.01 -13.77 0.17
N TRP A 21 -24.95 -14.50 -0.44
CA TRP A 21 -25.96 -13.90 -1.31
C TRP A 21 -26.95 -13.01 -0.54
N ASN A 22 -27.27 -13.36 0.70
CA ASN A 22 -28.12 -12.53 1.57
C ASN A 22 -27.44 -11.21 1.95
N SER A 23 -26.10 -11.22 2.07
CA SER A 23 -25.29 -10.07 2.47
C SER A 23 -24.64 -9.31 1.31
N ARG A 24 -25.03 -9.61 0.05
CA ARG A 24 -24.34 -9.14 -1.18
C ARG A 24 -24.17 -7.62 -1.27
N LEU A 25 -25.16 -6.85 -0.81
CA LEU A 25 -25.15 -5.40 -0.89
C LEU A 25 -24.17 -4.82 0.13
N TRP A 26 -24.16 -5.37 1.35
CA TRP A 26 -23.20 -4.97 2.37
C TRP A 26 -21.77 -5.36 1.98
N LEU A 27 -21.57 -6.58 1.47
CA LEU A 27 -20.28 -7.08 0.98
C LEU A 27 -19.72 -6.21 -0.16
N GLY A 28 -20.53 -5.88 -1.16
CA GLY A 28 -20.10 -5.04 -2.29
C GLY A 28 -19.60 -3.68 -1.85
N ASN A 29 -20.37 -3.00 -0.99
CA ASN A 29 -20.00 -1.70 -0.45
C ASN A 29 -18.74 -1.76 0.44
N VAL A 30 -18.63 -2.77 1.32
CA VAL A 30 -17.44 -2.95 2.17
C VAL A 30 -16.21 -3.23 1.34
N MET A 31 -16.29 -4.06 0.30
CA MET A 31 -15.14 -4.38 -0.56
C MET A 31 -14.69 -3.17 -1.38
N PHE A 32 -15.64 -2.42 -1.95
CA PHE A 32 -15.34 -1.19 -2.67
C PHE A 32 -14.74 -0.12 -1.76
N GLY A 33 -15.37 0.11 -0.60
CA GLY A 33 -14.91 1.07 0.40
C GLY A 33 -13.54 0.72 0.97
N ALA A 34 -13.32 -0.53 1.37
CA ALA A 34 -12.05 -1.00 1.90
C ALA A 34 -10.92 -0.93 0.83
N GLY A 35 -11.24 -1.19 -0.43
CA GLY A 35 -10.28 -1.06 -1.55
C GLY A 35 -9.76 0.38 -1.70
N ASN A 36 -10.69 1.35 -1.75
CA ASN A 36 -10.34 2.77 -1.82
C ASN A 36 -9.65 3.26 -0.54
N TYR A 37 -10.17 2.87 0.63
CA TYR A 37 -9.61 3.22 1.93
C TYR A 37 -8.15 2.78 2.08
N THR A 38 -7.86 1.52 1.81
CA THR A 38 -6.50 0.99 1.93
C THR A 38 -5.54 1.67 0.95
N THR A 39 -6.03 2.03 -0.24
CA THR A 39 -5.25 2.80 -1.22
C THR A 39 -4.91 4.19 -0.69
N TYR A 40 -5.89 4.95 -0.18
CA TYR A 40 -5.66 6.28 0.36
C TYR A 40 -4.75 6.27 1.59
N VAL A 41 -4.97 5.35 2.54
CA VAL A 41 -4.09 5.17 3.70
C VAL A 41 -2.65 5.00 3.22
N ARG A 42 -2.40 4.15 2.22
CA ARG A 42 -1.04 3.91 1.69
C ARG A 42 -0.45 5.16 1.02
N CYS A 43 -1.21 5.84 0.15
CA CYS A 43 -0.73 7.04 -0.52
C CYS A 43 -0.37 8.15 0.48
N ILE A 44 -1.23 8.40 1.48
CA ILE A 44 -0.98 9.38 2.54
C ILE A 44 0.26 8.98 3.35
N GLY A 45 0.41 7.69 3.70
CA GLY A 45 1.58 7.18 4.39
C GLY A 45 2.89 7.40 3.62
N ILE A 46 2.89 7.15 2.31
CA ILE A 46 4.06 7.37 1.44
C ILE A 46 4.44 8.86 1.41
N THR A 47 3.45 9.75 1.28
CA THR A 47 3.68 11.20 1.31
C THR A 47 4.21 11.64 2.68
N LEU A 48 3.64 11.15 3.78
CA LEU A 48 4.10 11.49 5.13
C LEU A 48 5.55 11.03 5.38
N ILE A 49 5.91 9.83 4.93
CA ILE A 49 7.30 9.34 4.98
C ILE A 49 8.22 10.25 4.15
N SER A 50 7.78 10.67 2.95
CA SER A 50 8.57 11.54 2.07
C SER A 50 8.82 12.91 2.71
N VAL A 51 7.78 13.51 3.31
CA VAL A 51 7.87 14.78 4.06
C VAL A 51 8.79 14.61 5.27
N HIS A 52 8.58 13.56 6.07
CA HIS A 52 9.42 13.31 7.25
C HIS A 52 10.89 13.17 6.87
N ARG A 53 11.20 12.43 5.81
CA ARG A 53 12.59 12.25 5.35
C ARG A 53 13.20 13.55 4.85
N TYR A 54 12.44 14.34 4.11
CA TYR A 54 12.86 15.67 3.69
C TYR A 54 13.18 16.57 4.89
N VAL A 55 12.30 16.62 5.90
CA VAL A 55 12.48 17.45 7.09
C VAL A 55 13.72 17.03 7.88
N THR A 56 13.87 15.74 8.20
CA THR A 56 14.98 15.24 9.00
C THR A 56 16.34 15.45 8.32
N ILE A 57 16.41 15.32 6.99
CA ILE A 57 17.70 15.39 6.27
C ILE A 57 18.01 16.82 5.83
N VAL A 58 17.06 17.51 5.20
CA VAL A 58 17.30 18.82 4.58
C VAL A 58 17.10 19.97 5.56
N GLN A 59 16.14 19.85 6.49
CA GLN A 59 15.81 20.89 7.47
C GLN A 59 16.31 20.55 8.88
N CYS A 60 17.44 19.84 8.97
CA CYS A 60 18.06 19.51 10.24
C CYS A 60 18.34 20.79 11.05
N ARG A 61 17.96 20.78 12.33
CA ARG A 61 17.98 21.84 13.35
C ARG A 61 16.90 22.92 13.24
N THR A 62 15.93 22.80 12.34
CA THR A 62 14.80 23.75 12.28
C THR A 62 13.76 23.49 13.36
N LYS A 63 12.88 24.47 13.61
CA LYS A 63 11.71 24.30 14.50
C LYS A 63 10.78 23.18 13.99
N LEU A 64 10.77 22.94 12.69
CA LEU A 64 9.89 21.96 12.05
C LEU A 64 10.34 20.51 12.31
N GLU A 65 11.65 20.25 12.32
CA GLU A 65 12.20 18.96 12.75
C GLU A 65 11.87 18.69 14.22
N LYS A 66 12.11 19.68 15.11
CA LYS A 66 11.78 19.55 16.54
C LYS A 66 10.30 19.28 16.79
N LEU A 67 9.42 19.91 16.01
CA LEU A 67 7.98 19.65 16.08
C LEU A 67 7.66 18.22 15.63
N LEU A 68 8.23 17.79 14.50
CA LEU A 68 7.94 16.46 13.96
C LEU A 68 8.48 15.34 14.86
N ASP A 69 9.67 15.51 15.43
CA ASP A 69 10.28 14.56 16.38
C ASP A 69 9.54 14.52 17.72
N SER A 70 8.89 15.62 18.11
CA SER A 70 8.06 15.66 19.32
C SER A 70 6.73 14.92 19.16
N ILE A 71 6.30 14.64 17.93
CA ILE A 71 5.03 13.93 17.68
C ILE A 71 5.28 12.42 17.81
N PRO A 72 4.58 11.73 18.73
CA PRO A 72 4.72 10.29 18.86
C PRO A 72 4.22 9.58 17.60
N SER A 73 4.89 8.50 17.19
CA SER A 73 4.62 7.82 15.92
C SER A 73 3.18 7.32 15.80
N PHE A 74 2.52 6.97 16.90
CA PHE A 74 1.11 6.57 16.91
C PHE A 74 0.16 7.69 16.49
N VAL A 75 0.47 8.95 16.81
CA VAL A 75 -0.35 10.10 16.40
C VAL A 75 -0.26 10.32 14.91
N LEU A 76 0.92 10.14 14.30
CA LEU A 76 1.08 10.18 12.84
C LEU A 76 0.29 9.07 12.15
N VAL A 77 0.27 7.87 12.73
CA VAL A 77 -0.55 6.75 12.23
C VAL A 77 -2.03 7.10 12.35
N MET A 78 -2.50 7.60 13.50
CA MET A 78 -3.90 8.00 13.66
C MET A 78 -4.30 9.10 12.68
N LEU A 79 -3.46 10.12 12.48
CA LEU A 79 -3.69 11.18 11.52
C LEU A 79 -3.87 10.62 10.10
N GLN A 80 -2.99 9.72 9.66
CA GLN A 80 -3.07 9.05 8.36
C GLN A 80 -4.41 8.31 8.17
N TRP A 81 -4.86 7.60 9.21
CA TRP A 81 -6.12 6.85 9.17
C TRP A 81 -7.33 7.78 9.15
N CYS A 82 -7.33 8.82 9.98
CA CYS A 82 -8.38 9.83 10.01
C CYS A 82 -8.53 10.55 8.66
N VAL A 83 -7.43 10.99 8.05
CA VAL A 83 -7.48 11.67 6.74
C VAL A 83 -8.01 10.73 5.66
N ALA A 84 -7.60 9.46 5.67
CA ALA A 84 -8.12 8.48 4.71
C ALA A 84 -9.62 8.19 4.92
N LEU A 85 -10.11 8.16 6.16
CA LEU A 85 -11.52 8.01 6.47
C LEU A 85 -12.34 9.16 5.90
N VAL A 86 -11.87 10.40 6.07
CA VAL A 86 -12.53 11.60 5.52
C VAL A 86 -12.62 11.52 3.99
N MET A 87 -11.56 11.05 3.32
CA MET A 87 -11.55 10.88 1.86
C MET A 87 -12.53 9.81 1.35
N VAL A 88 -12.76 8.74 2.12
CA VAL A 88 -13.69 7.66 1.74
C VAL A 88 -15.14 7.94 2.14
N ALA A 89 -15.38 8.77 3.16
CA ALA A 89 -16.72 9.13 3.64
C ALA A 89 -17.75 9.48 2.53
N PRO A 90 -17.44 10.33 1.53
CA PRO A 90 -18.41 10.65 0.47
C PRO A 90 -18.76 9.44 -0.42
N ILE A 91 -17.85 8.49 -0.56
CA ILE A 91 -18.03 7.26 -1.36
C ILE A 91 -18.94 6.27 -0.59
N MET A 92 -18.84 6.24 0.74
CA MET A 92 -19.62 5.32 1.59
C MET A 92 -21.05 5.80 1.87
N ARG A 93 -21.45 6.97 1.37
CA ARG A 93 -22.77 7.54 1.65
C ARG A 93 -23.89 6.88 0.85
N SER A 94 -23.60 6.33 -0.33
CA SER A 94 -24.54 5.52 -1.10
C SER A 94 -24.20 4.03 -0.98
N LEU A 95 -25.19 3.21 -0.63
CA LEU A 95 -25.04 1.76 -0.42
C LEU A 95 -25.47 0.96 -1.66
N ASP A 96 -25.15 1.45 -2.85
CA ASP A 96 -25.70 0.94 -4.11
C ASP A 96 -24.75 -0.02 -4.85
N VAL A 97 -23.58 -0.32 -4.27
CA VAL A 97 -22.62 -1.26 -4.88
C VAL A 97 -23.05 -2.70 -4.59
N THR A 98 -23.27 -3.48 -5.65
CA THR A 98 -23.77 -4.87 -5.53
C THR A 98 -23.03 -5.82 -6.46
N PHE A 99 -23.16 -7.13 -6.21
CA PHE A 99 -22.63 -8.16 -7.11
C PHE A 99 -23.67 -8.58 -8.15
N ASN A 100 -23.27 -8.64 -9.42
CA ASN A 100 -24.08 -9.25 -10.48
C ASN A 100 -24.17 -10.78 -10.24
N LYS A 101 -25.38 -11.34 -10.33
CA LYS A 101 -25.60 -12.79 -10.14
C LYS A 101 -25.01 -13.64 -11.27
N LYS A 102 -24.92 -13.11 -12.50
CA LYS A 102 -24.44 -13.87 -13.67
C LYS A 102 -22.92 -13.90 -13.75
N ASP A 103 -22.31 -12.72 -13.68
CA ASP A 103 -20.88 -12.57 -13.97
C ASP A 103 -20.03 -12.41 -12.70
N MET A 104 -20.68 -12.30 -11.52
CA MET A 104 -20.02 -12.11 -10.22
C MET A 104 -19.11 -10.88 -10.13
N GLU A 105 -19.30 -9.94 -11.04
CA GLU A 105 -18.62 -8.66 -11.06
C GLU A 105 -19.29 -7.66 -10.11
N LEU A 106 -18.48 -6.75 -9.58
CA LEU A 106 -18.93 -5.67 -8.73
C LEU A 106 -19.59 -4.61 -9.61
N VAL A 107 -20.91 -4.51 -9.54
CA VAL A 107 -21.72 -3.50 -10.22
C VAL A 107 -21.66 -2.22 -9.40
N ILE A 108 -20.92 -1.24 -9.92
CA ILE A 108 -20.75 0.07 -9.31
C ILE A 108 -21.61 1.07 -10.10
N PRO A 109 -22.52 1.81 -9.44
CA PRO A 109 -23.28 2.87 -10.10
C PRO A 109 -22.36 3.91 -10.75
N GLN A 110 -22.70 4.37 -11.96
CA GLN A 110 -21.86 5.31 -12.71
C GLN A 110 -21.59 6.61 -11.93
N HIS A 111 -22.58 7.14 -11.21
CA HIS A 111 -22.43 8.35 -10.40
C HIS A 111 -21.38 8.17 -9.29
N LEU A 112 -21.40 7.02 -8.62
CA LEU A 112 -20.49 6.69 -7.53
C LEU A 112 -19.08 6.41 -8.06
N ALA A 113 -18.99 5.70 -9.18
CA ALA A 113 -17.73 5.49 -9.88
C ALA A 113 -17.10 6.83 -10.30
N ALA A 114 -17.86 7.75 -10.91
CA ALA A 114 -17.35 9.06 -11.31
C ALA A 114 -16.83 9.86 -10.11
N LEU A 115 -17.59 9.90 -9.01
CA LEU A 115 -17.19 10.58 -7.77
C LEU A 115 -15.90 10.00 -7.18
N ALA A 116 -15.83 8.67 -7.03
CA ALA A 116 -14.65 7.99 -6.49
C ALA A 116 -13.40 8.24 -7.35
N ASN A 117 -13.56 8.29 -8.67
CA ASN A 117 -12.45 8.60 -9.58
C ASN A 117 -11.99 10.05 -9.49
N LEU A 118 -12.91 11.00 -9.36
CA LEU A 118 -12.56 12.41 -9.21
C LEU A 118 -11.76 12.64 -7.91
N ILE A 119 -12.24 12.07 -6.79
CA ILE A 119 -11.54 12.14 -5.50
C ILE A 119 -10.17 11.46 -5.59
N SER A 120 -10.10 10.28 -6.20
CA SER A 120 -8.85 9.54 -6.34
C SER A 120 -7.85 10.27 -7.25
N PHE A 121 -8.32 10.90 -8.33
CA PHE A 121 -7.50 11.69 -9.23
C PHE A 121 -6.91 12.92 -8.53
N ILE A 122 -7.76 13.74 -7.89
CA ILE A 122 -7.31 14.96 -7.19
C ILE A 122 -6.35 14.59 -6.06
N SER A 123 -6.72 13.60 -5.23
CA SER A 123 -5.88 13.17 -4.11
C SER A 123 -4.54 12.59 -4.58
N ALA A 124 -4.54 11.70 -5.59
CA ALA A 124 -3.31 11.14 -6.13
C ALA A 124 -2.40 12.23 -6.72
N MET A 125 -2.98 13.21 -7.44
CA MET A 125 -2.22 14.34 -7.99
C MET A 125 -1.56 15.17 -6.89
N VAL A 126 -2.32 15.60 -5.87
CA VAL A 126 -1.79 16.42 -4.78
C VAL A 126 -0.72 15.65 -3.99
N LEU A 127 -0.99 14.40 -3.60
CA LEU A 127 -0.05 13.58 -2.83
C LEU A 127 1.22 13.27 -3.64
N PHE A 128 1.10 13.01 -4.94
CA PHE A 128 2.24 12.77 -5.82
C PHE A 128 3.11 14.03 -5.97
N LEU A 129 2.50 15.21 -6.18
CA LEU A 129 3.22 16.49 -6.29
C LEU A 129 3.99 16.84 -5.01
N ILE A 130 3.37 16.65 -3.84
CA ILE A 130 4.05 16.85 -2.55
C ILE A 130 5.25 15.89 -2.42
N SER A 131 5.03 14.61 -2.74
CA SER A 131 6.05 13.57 -2.57
C SER A 131 7.24 13.78 -3.52
N ILE A 132 6.98 14.11 -4.79
CA ILE A 132 8.05 14.35 -5.77
C ILE A 132 8.84 15.62 -5.44
N LEU A 133 8.18 16.68 -4.97
CA LEU A 133 8.84 17.91 -4.54
C LEU A 133 9.80 17.64 -3.37
N CYS A 134 9.32 16.96 -2.31
CA CYS A 134 10.14 16.57 -1.18
C CYS A 134 11.34 15.69 -1.61
N TYR A 135 11.12 14.78 -2.55
CA TYR A 135 12.16 13.89 -3.05
C TYR A 135 13.22 14.61 -3.90
N ILE A 136 12.81 15.51 -4.80
CA ILE A 136 13.74 16.31 -5.62
C ILE A 136 14.62 17.17 -4.69
N LEU A 137 14.02 17.84 -3.71
CA LEU A 137 14.77 18.65 -2.75
C LEU A 137 15.76 17.81 -1.92
N LEU A 138 15.34 16.61 -1.51
CA LEU A 138 16.22 15.65 -0.85
C LEU A 138 17.41 15.25 -1.74
N LEU A 139 17.17 14.94 -3.01
CA LEU A 139 18.24 14.58 -3.96
C LEU A 139 19.21 15.74 -4.22
N ILE A 140 18.70 16.97 -4.33
CA ILE A 140 19.55 18.16 -4.48
C ILE A 140 20.46 18.33 -3.25
N HIS A 141 19.93 18.15 -2.04
CA HIS A 141 20.72 18.25 -0.82
C HIS A 141 21.82 17.17 -0.75
N VAL A 142 21.45 15.90 -0.98
CA VAL A 142 22.38 14.76 -0.93
C VAL A 142 23.45 14.85 -2.04
N SER A 143 23.11 15.37 -3.22
CA SER A 143 24.07 15.52 -4.32
C SER A 143 25.14 16.57 -4.01
N ARG A 144 24.76 17.67 -3.33
CA ARG A 144 25.66 18.76 -2.92
C ARG A 144 26.56 18.40 -1.74
N ALA A 145 26.21 17.40 -0.93
CA ALA A 145 27.04 16.97 0.19
C ALA A 145 28.35 16.32 -0.30
N SER A 146 29.47 16.62 0.37
CA SER A 146 30.79 16.03 0.09
C SER A 146 30.79 14.51 0.30
N ILE A 147 31.62 13.79 -0.48
CA ILE A 147 31.70 12.32 -0.45
C ILE A 147 32.30 11.86 0.88
N ASN A 148 31.43 11.55 1.83
CA ASN A 148 31.81 11.08 3.16
C ASN A 148 30.98 9.86 3.57
N ARG A 149 31.38 9.14 4.62
CA ARG A 149 30.60 8.00 5.15
C ARG A 149 29.14 8.37 5.47
N VAL A 150 28.90 9.61 5.88
CA VAL A 150 27.57 10.20 6.12
C VAL A 150 26.72 10.21 4.83
N LYS A 151 27.30 10.63 3.70
CA LYS A 151 26.64 10.63 2.37
C LYS A 151 26.17 9.23 1.96
N ARG A 152 26.94 8.18 2.28
CA ARG A 152 26.56 6.78 1.96
C ARG A 152 25.34 6.32 2.75
N GLN A 153 25.21 6.75 4.00
CA GLN A 153 24.03 6.48 4.82
C GLN A 153 22.81 7.25 4.31
N GLU A 154 22.98 8.53 3.98
CA GLU A 154 21.91 9.38 3.42
C GLU A 154 21.43 8.86 2.06
N THR A 155 22.33 8.41 1.19
CA THR A 155 21.97 7.82 -0.11
C THR A 155 21.17 6.54 0.06
N ARG A 156 21.55 5.68 1.01
CA ARG A 156 20.79 4.47 1.33
C ARG A 156 19.38 4.80 1.84
N LEU A 157 19.23 5.87 2.64
CA LEU A 157 17.93 6.37 3.08
C LEU A 157 17.11 6.94 1.91
N ALA A 158 17.73 7.67 0.99
CA ALA A 158 17.06 8.22 -0.19
C ALA A 158 16.52 7.10 -1.10
N ILE A 159 17.31 6.04 -1.31
CA ILE A 159 16.89 4.86 -2.08
C ILE A 159 15.69 4.17 -1.41
N GLN A 160 15.62 4.17 -0.07
CA GLN A 160 14.46 3.59 0.62
C GLN A 160 13.14 4.32 0.30
N VAL A 161 13.20 5.60 -0.04
CA VAL A 161 12.03 6.43 -0.39
C VAL A 161 11.68 6.30 -1.88
N THR A 162 12.64 5.93 -2.74
CA THR A 162 12.40 5.79 -4.19
C THR A 162 11.36 4.71 -4.52
N ALA A 163 11.42 3.55 -3.86
CA ALA A 163 10.49 2.45 -4.13
C ALA A 163 9.02 2.77 -3.81
N PRO A 164 8.66 3.36 -2.65
CA PRO A 164 7.29 3.78 -2.40
C PRO A 164 6.85 4.93 -3.32
N ILE A 165 7.74 5.86 -3.70
CA ILE A 165 7.43 6.90 -4.70
C ILE A 165 7.10 6.30 -6.07
N PHE A 166 7.82 5.24 -6.47
CA PHE A 166 7.51 4.51 -7.70
C PHE A 166 6.10 3.87 -7.63
N GLY A 167 5.73 3.29 -6.48
CA GLY A 167 4.36 2.82 -6.27
C GLY A 167 3.32 3.93 -6.39
N LEU A 168 3.61 5.12 -5.84
CA LEU A 168 2.74 6.29 -5.96
C LEU A 168 2.64 6.81 -7.40
N LEU A 169 3.73 6.75 -8.18
CA LEU A 169 3.72 7.09 -9.61
C LEU A 169 2.78 6.18 -10.40
N LEU A 170 2.81 4.86 -10.16
CA LEU A 170 1.89 3.93 -10.82
C LEU A 170 0.42 4.22 -10.48
N VAL A 171 0.13 4.53 -9.22
CA VAL A 171 -1.22 4.94 -8.80
C VAL A 171 -1.62 6.25 -9.47
N PHE A 172 -0.72 7.22 -9.61
CA PHE A 172 -0.99 8.47 -10.31
C PHE A 172 -1.30 8.24 -11.80
N ILE A 173 -0.48 7.45 -12.50
CA ILE A 173 -0.71 7.07 -13.91
C ILE A 173 -2.06 6.35 -14.06
N TYR A 174 -2.36 5.42 -13.16
CA TYR A 174 -3.64 4.71 -13.15
C TYR A 174 -4.83 5.65 -13.01
N ASN A 175 -4.78 6.60 -12.08
CA ASN A 175 -5.87 7.54 -11.84
C ASN A 175 -6.05 8.54 -13.00
N ILE A 176 -4.95 9.02 -13.60
CA ILE A 176 -5.02 9.84 -14.82
C ILE A 176 -5.65 9.05 -15.96
N GLY A 177 -5.13 7.86 -16.24
CA GLY A 177 -5.63 7.02 -17.33
C GLY A 177 -7.11 6.72 -17.14
N GLN A 178 -7.52 6.36 -15.93
CA GLN A 178 -8.92 6.10 -15.63
C GLN A 178 -9.81 7.34 -15.77
N HIS A 179 -9.34 8.52 -15.37
CA HIS A 179 -10.07 9.77 -15.56
C HIS A 179 -10.23 10.09 -17.05
N PHE A 180 -9.14 9.98 -17.83
CA PHE A 180 -9.13 10.25 -19.26
C PHE A 180 -10.03 9.28 -20.04
N LEU A 181 -9.94 7.98 -19.77
CA LEU A 181 -10.77 6.96 -20.42
C LEU A 181 -12.26 7.16 -20.17
N ARG A 182 -12.63 7.64 -18.98
CA ARG A 182 -14.02 8.00 -18.68
C ARG A 182 -14.51 9.21 -19.46
N GLN A 183 -13.64 10.19 -19.70
CA GLN A 183 -14.01 11.34 -20.52
C GLN A 183 -14.25 10.96 -21.98
N ILE A 184 -13.49 9.99 -22.51
CA ILE A 184 -13.63 9.52 -23.90
C ILE A 184 -14.75 8.46 -24.02
N ALA A 185 -15.34 8.00 -22.91
CA ALA A 185 -16.38 6.97 -22.88
C ALA A 185 -15.98 5.67 -23.59
N TRP A 186 -14.70 5.27 -23.48
CA TRP A 186 -14.18 4.03 -24.04
C TRP A 186 -14.37 2.85 -23.09
N ASP A 187 -15.62 2.38 -22.98
CA ASP A 187 -16.05 1.41 -21.97
C ASP A 187 -15.29 0.07 -22.03
N THR A 188 -15.01 -0.45 -23.24
CA THR A 188 -14.27 -1.71 -23.41
C THR A 188 -12.87 -1.63 -22.82
N PHE A 189 -12.16 -0.52 -23.07
CA PHE A 189 -10.81 -0.33 -22.55
C PHE A 189 -10.83 0.05 -21.06
N LEU A 190 -11.86 0.76 -20.60
CA LEU A 190 -12.08 1.05 -19.19
C LEU A 190 -12.14 -0.25 -18.36
N PHE A 191 -12.85 -1.27 -18.86
CA PHE A 191 -12.93 -2.57 -18.19
C PHE A 191 -11.54 -3.19 -18.00
N SER A 192 -10.76 -3.32 -19.08
CA SER A 192 -9.38 -3.82 -19.00
C SER A 192 -8.48 -2.95 -18.12
N TRP A 193 -8.67 -1.63 -18.11
CA TRP A 193 -7.92 -0.73 -17.24
C TRP A 193 -8.20 -0.99 -15.76
N THR A 194 -9.44 -1.32 -15.39
CA THR A 194 -9.80 -1.60 -13.99
C THR A 194 -9.09 -2.84 -13.42
N GLU A 195 -8.69 -3.79 -14.27
CA GLU A 195 -7.90 -4.96 -13.86
C GLU A 195 -6.48 -4.59 -13.40
N MET A 196 -5.98 -3.40 -13.74
CA MET A 196 -4.68 -2.92 -13.25
C MET A 196 -4.72 -2.47 -11.77
N PHE A 197 -5.90 -2.20 -11.21
CA PHE A 197 -6.06 -1.78 -9.81
C PHE A 197 -5.45 -2.75 -8.79
N PRO A 198 -5.71 -4.07 -8.83
CA PRO A 198 -5.07 -5.03 -7.94
C PRO A 198 -3.55 -5.10 -8.12
N ILE A 199 -3.06 -4.96 -9.37
CA ILE A 199 -1.62 -4.97 -9.66
C ILE A 199 -0.94 -3.77 -8.99
N ASN A 200 -1.52 -2.56 -9.12
CA ASN A 200 -1.01 -1.37 -8.47
C ASN A 200 -1.01 -1.51 -6.94
N ASN A 201 -2.08 -2.08 -6.38
CA ASN A 201 -2.17 -2.36 -4.96
C ASN A 201 -1.14 -3.40 -4.47
N LEU A 202 -0.80 -4.38 -5.30
CA LEU A 202 0.23 -5.36 -5.02
C LEU A 202 1.61 -4.69 -4.98
N VAL A 203 1.93 -3.87 -5.98
CA VAL A 203 3.20 -3.14 -6.03
C VAL A 203 3.37 -2.24 -4.79
N MET A 204 2.33 -1.50 -4.41
CA MET A 204 2.36 -0.67 -3.19
C MET A 204 2.59 -1.48 -1.91
N SER A 205 2.11 -2.72 -1.84
CA SER A 205 2.27 -3.57 -0.66
C SER A 205 3.65 -4.22 -0.61
N CYS A 206 4.17 -4.63 -1.77
CA CYS A 206 5.44 -5.36 -1.88
C CYS A 206 6.65 -4.43 -1.87
N ALA A 207 6.56 -3.25 -2.50
CA ALA A 207 7.69 -2.35 -2.69
C ALA A 207 8.41 -1.98 -1.37
N PRO A 208 7.72 -1.61 -0.27
CA PRO A 208 8.38 -1.33 1.00
C PRO A 208 9.12 -2.55 1.57
N VAL A 209 8.52 -3.74 1.52
CA VAL A 209 9.09 -4.98 2.07
C VAL A 209 10.40 -5.33 1.39
N TRP A 210 10.43 -5.31 0.06
CA TRP A 210 11.64 -5.59 -0.71
C TRP A 210 12.72 -4.55 -0.44
N THR A 211 12.35 -3.29 -0.32
CA THR A 211 13.28 -2.20 -0.04
C THR A 211 13.94 -2.36 1.32
N TYR A 212 13.19 -2.73 2.36
CA TYR A 212 13.79 -3.06 3.65
C TYR A 212 14.68 -4.29 3.59
N PHE A 213 14.28 -5.33 2.85
CA PHE A 213 15.07 -6.56 2.76
C PHE A 213 16.42 -6.37 2.04
N PHE A 214 16.44 -5.65 0.91
CA PHE A 214 17.66 -5.42 0.13
C PHE A 214 18.57 -4.40 0.78
N PHE A 215 18.00 -3.29 1.27
CA PHE A 215 18.81 -2.20 1.78
C PHE A 215 19.11 -2.36 3.25
N ASN A 216 18.39 -3.12 4.07
CA ASN A 216 18.70 -3.29 5.49
C ASN A 216 19.57 -4.53 5.79
N THR A 217 20.90 -4.39 5.74
CA THR A 217 21.87 -5.46 6.04
C THR A 217 21.68 -6.08 7.41
N ASP A 218 21.29 -5.30 8.42
CA ASP A 218 21.06 -5.79 9.78
C ASP A 218 19.79 -6.61 9.87
N LEU A 219 18.72 -6.15 9.22
CA LEU A 219 17.48 -6.92 9.09
C LEU A 219 17.73 -8.24 8.35
N ARG A 220 18.47 -8.20 7.24
CA ARG A 220 18.83 -9.40 6.47
C ARG A 220 19.63 -10.39 7.31
N ARG A 221 20.61 -9.92 8.09
CA ARG A 221 21.38 -10.76 9.02
C ARG A 221 20.49 -11.38 10.10
N ARG A 222 19.58 -10.62 10.70
CA ARG A 222 18.63 -11.12 11.71
C ARG A 222 17.66 -12.17 11.14
N VAL A 223 17.10 -11.90 9.96
CA VAL A 223 16.20 -12.85 9.28
C VAL A 223 16.94 -14.14 8.90
N MET A 224 18.15 -14.04 8.35
CA MET A 224 18.96 -15.21 8.02
C MET A 224 19.40 -15.98 9.28
N ALA A 225 19.71 -15.30 10.38
CA ALA A 225 20.03 -15.95 11.65
C ALA A 225 18.84 -16.76 12.19
N LEU A 226 17.61 -16.19 12.15
CA LEU A 226 16.39 -16.91 12.55
C LEU A 226 16.12 -18.14 11.66
N LEU A 227 16.35 -18.03 10.35
CA LEU A 227 16.21 -19.16 9.43
C LEU A 227 17.25 -20.26 9.69
N THR A 228 18.50 -19.89 9.98
CA THR A 228 19.58 -20.85 10.31
C THR A 228 19.30 -21.58 11.62
N ILE A 229 18.87 -20.86 12.66
CA ILE A 229 18.51 -21.46 13.96
C ILE A 229 17.32 -22.42 13.79
N ARG A 230 16.30 -22.02 13.02
CA ARG A 230 15.15 -22.88 12.73
C ARG A 230 15.58 -24.15 11.98
N ARG A 231 16.49 -24.02 11.00
CA ARG A 231 17.03 -25.15 10.23
C ARG A 231 17.84 -26.12 11.09
N GLN A 232 18.62 -25.61 12.05
CA GLN A 232 19.36 -26.44 13.01
C GLN A 232 18.43 -27.18 13.97
N LYS A 233 17.40 -26.52 14.50
CA LYS A 233 16.42 -27.13 15.41
C LYS A 233 15.66 -28.28 14.74
N THR A 234 15.15 -28.08 13.52
CA THR A 234 14.45 -29.12 12.77
C THR A 234 15.38 -30.29 12.37
N GLY A 235 16.66 -30.01 12.11
CA GLY A 235 17.66 -31.06 11.86
C GLY A 235 17.95 -31.91 13.10
N ALA A 236 18.07 -31.30 14.28
CA ALA A 236 18.29 -32.01 15.54
C ALA A 236 17.09 -32.88 15.93
N GLU A 237 15.85 -32.39 15.74
CA GLU A 237 14.61 -33.14 15.98
C GLU A 237 14.51 -34.36 15.04
N MET A 238 14.87 -34.23 13.75
CA MET A 238 14.91 -35.37 12.82
C MET A 238 15.99 -36.40 13.18
N MET A 239 17.14 -35.99 13.73
CA MET A 239 18.18 -36.92 14.19
C MET A 239 17.74 -37.70 15.44
N GLN A 240 17.09 -37.03 16.40
CA GLN A 240 16.51 -37.71 17.57
C GLN A 240 15.40 -38.70 17.18
N GLN A 241 14.55 -38.36 16.20
CA GLN A 241 13.51 -39.27 15.73
C GLN A 241 14.07 -40.52 15.02
N ARG A 242 15.14 -40.38 14.22
CA ARG A 242 15.85 -41.53 13.64
C ARG A 242 16.53 -42.40 14.69
N GLN A 243 17.11 -41.78 15.73
CA GLN A 243 17.69 -42.52 16.84
C GLN A 243 16.63 -43.23 17.70
N HIS A 244 15.36 -42.81 17.68
CA HIS A 244 14.31 -43.55 18.39
C HIS A 244 13.69 -44.66 17.53
N SER A 245 13.66 -44.51 16.20
CA SER A 245 13.14 -45.55 15.30
C SER A 245 14.12 -46.71 15.02
N SER A 246 15.39 -46.59 15.41
CA SER A 246 16.38 -47.68 15.26
C SER A 246 16.47 -48.61 16.46
N TRP A 247 15.70 -48.33 17.53
CA TRP A 247 15.68 -49.12 18.77
C TRP A 247 14.36 -49.90 18.96
N ASN A 248 13.42 -49.76 18.02
CA ASN A 248 12.21 -50.58 17.89
C ASN A 248 12.34 -51.43 16.62
#